data_AF-A0A2G9RZJ4-F1
#
_entry.id   AF-A0A2G9RZJ4-F1
#
_cell.length_a   1.000
_cell.length_b   1.000
_cell.length_c   1.000
_cell.angle_alpha   90.00
_cell.angle_beta   90.00
_cell.angle_gamma   90.00
#
_symmetry.space_group_name_H-M   'P 1'
#
loop_
_entity.id
_entity.type
_entity.pdbx_description
1 polymer ?
#
loop_
_entity_poly.entity_id
_entity_poly.type
_entity_poly.pdbx_seq_one_letter_code
_entity_poly.pdbx_strand_id
1 'polypeptide(L)'
;NTSENAGEERDVYEELLTQAEIQGNVNKVNSRAAIERIDNALETGSPSVLFDALSNQALAIRGLQRDNSEWYLKQLQSDKQQKLESGLSGPLQKEELQAGVDAANGLAQQLQRSKES
;
A
#
# COMPACT_ATOMS: atom_id res chain seq x y z
N ASN A 1 -30.83 14.67 -34.52
CA ASN A 1 -30.39 13.34 -34.06
C ASN A 1 -29.55 13.51 -32.82
N THR A 2 -30.16 13.18 -31.69
CA THR A 2 -29.57 13.05 -30.37
C THR A 2 -28.57 11.89 -30.40
N SER A 3 -27.33 12.10 -29.94
CA SER A 3 -26.41 11.01 -29.65
C SER A 3 -26.11 11.05 -28.16
N GLU A 4 -26.92 10.29 -27.43
CA GLU A 4 -26.74 9.96 -26.03
C GLU A 4 -25.69 8.84 -25.89
N ASN A 5 -24.72 9.08 -25.00
CA ASN A 5 -24.29 8.22 -23.89
C ASN A 5 -23.98 6.71 -24.13
N ALA A 6 -22.77 6.26 -23.75
CA ALA A 6 -22.56 5.25 -22.68
C ALA A 6 -21.19 4.52 -22.76
N GLY A 7 -20.53 4.37 -21.61
CA GLY A 7 -19.38 3.48 -21.35
C GLY A 7 -18.07 4.25 -21.21
N GLU A 8 -17.77 4.90 -20.07
CA GLU A 8 -17.38 4.28 -18.79
C GLU A 8 -16.37 3.13 -18.96
N GLU A 9 -15.28 3.24 -18.20
CA GLU A 9 -14.19 2.28 -17.99
C GLU A 9 -12.89 2.54 -18.80
N ARG A 10 -11.88 3.04 -18.08
CA ARG A 10 -10.42 2.91 -18.33
C ARG A 10 -9.60 4.10 -18.86
N ASP A 11 -10.03 5.34 -18.68
CA ASP A 11 -9.17 6.53 -18.92
C ASP A 11 -8.69 7.24 -17.63
N VAL A 12 -8.51 6.51 -16.53
CA VAL A 12 -7.94 7.06 -15.27
C VAL A 12 -6.40 7.12 -15.31
N TYR A 13 -5.77 6.90 -16.47
CA TYR A 13 -4.32 6.90 -16.59
C TYR A 13 -3.71 8.13 -17.27
N GLU A 14 -4.47 9.23 -17.47
CA GLU A 14 -3.90 10.43 -18.10
C GLU A 14 -4.46 11.78 -17.57
N GLU A 15 -4.35 12.05 -16.27
CA GLU A 15 -4.46 13.42 -15.72
C GLU A 15 -3.62 13.46 -14.42
N LEU A 16 -2.65 14.33 -14.16
CA LEU A 16 -2.08 15.51 -14.80
C LEU A 16 -0.60 15.56 -14.38
N LEU A 17 0.31 15.76 -15.32
CA LEU A 17 1.61 16.38 -15.00
C LEU A 17 1.69 17.68 -15.79
N THR A 18 1.46 18.81 -15.12
CA THR A 18 1.72 20.14 -15.68
C THR A 18 2.76 20.90 -14.83
N GLN A 19 3.59 21.65 -15.55
CA GLN A 19 4.96 22.08 -15.31
C GLN A 19 5.17 23.14 -14.18
N ALA A 20 4.35 23.21 -13.12
CA ALA A 20 4.44 24.29 -12.11
C ALA A 20 4.66 23.87 -10.64
N GLU A 21 4.85 22.59 -10.32
CA GLU A 21 4.79 22.10 -8.92
C GLU A 21 6.07 21.43 -8.40
N ILE A 22 7.28 21.80 -8.83
CA ILE A 22 8.50 21.03 -8.51
C ILE A 22 8.81 20.92 -6.98
N GLN A 23 8.27 21.78 -6.09
CA GLN A 23 8.41 21.60 -4.63
C GLN A 23 7.21 20.88 -3.95
N GLY A 24 6.01 20.94 -4.54
CA GLY A 24 4.81 20.22 -4.07
C GLY A 24 4.71 18.78 -4.61
N ASN A 25 5.22 18.55 -5.82
CA ASN A 25 5.26 17.26 -6.49
C ASN A 25 6.23 16.28 -5.85
N VAL A 26 7.30 16.74 -5.21
CA VAL A 26 8.27 15.81 -4.59
C VAL A 26 7.58 14.94 -3.52
N ASN A 27 6.71 15.50 -2.68
CA ASN A 27 6.03 14.72 -1.64
C ASN A 27 4.94 13.78 -2.18
N LYS A 28 4.16 14.22 -3.17
CA LYS A 28 3.12 13.38 -3.82
C LYS A 28 3.70 12.31 -4.75
N VAL A 29 4.80 12.62 -5.45
CA VAL A 29 5.55 11.65 -6.25
C VAL A 29 6.24 10.65 -5.35
N ASN A 30 6.78 11.08 -4.20
CA ASN A 30 7.39 10.18 -3.23
C ASN A 30 6.39 9.18 -2.64
N SER A 31 5.13 9.59 -2.37
CA SER A 31 4.11 8.66 -1.87
C SER A 31 3.66 7.67 -2.95
N ARG A 32 3.46 8.12 -4.19
CA ARG A 32 3.11 7.21 -5.31
C ARG A 32 4.23 6.21 -5.62
N ALA A 33 5.48 6.68 -5.70
CA ALA A 33 6.64 5.82 -5.91
C ALA A 33 6.87 4.85 -4.73
N ALA A 34 6.53 5.25 -3.50
CA ALA A 34 6.56 4.36 -2.35
C ALA A 34 5.49 3.28 -2.42
N ILE A 35 4.27 3.62 -2.85
CA ILE A 35 3.18 2.65 -3.08
C ILE A 35 3.57 1.65 -4.18
N GLU A 36 4.16 2.09 -5.29
CA GLU A 36 4.64 1.19 -6.36
C GLU A 36 5.76 0.27 -5.86
N ARG A 37 6.70 0.79 -5.05
CA ARG A 37 7.72 -0.04 -4.41
C ARG A 37 7.14 -1.08 -3.47
N ILE A 38 6.12 -0.72 -2.70
CA ILE A 38 5.40 -1.67 -1.85
C ILE A 38 4.76 -2.73 -2.72
N ASP A 39 4.06 -2.35 -3.78
CA ASP A 39 3.38 -3.30 -4.65
C ASP A 39 4.35 -4.33 -5.23
N ASN A 40 5.50 -3.85 -5.74
CA ASN A 40 6.57 -4.73 -6.21
C ASN A 40 7.19 -5.60 -5.09
N ALA A 41 7.32 -5.07 -3.88
CA ALA A 41 7.81 -5.85 -2.73
C ALA A 41 6.83 -6.96 -2.32
N LEU A 42 5.52 -6.71 -2.44
CA LEU A 42 4.47 -7.71 -2.21
C LEU A 42 4.49 -8.78 -3.31
N GLU A 43 4.74 -8.41 -4.56
CA GLU A 43 4.87 -9.37 -5.68
C GLU A 43 6.14 -10.23 -5.58
N THR A 44 7.26 -9.61 -5.22
CA THR A 44 8.55 -10.32 -5.06
C THR A 44 8.62 -11.12 -3.75
N GLY A 45 7.70 -10.89 -2.82
CA GLY A 45 7.64 -11.61 -1.55
C GLY A 45 8.81 -11.30 -0.63
N SER A 46 9.35 -10.07 -0.66
CA SER A 46 10.55 -9.69 0.10
C SER A 46 10.21 -8.83 1.33
N PRO A 47 10.28 -9.38 2.56
CA PRO A 47 9.95 -8.64 3.78
C PRO A 47 10.84 -7.42 4.01
N SER A 48 12.14 -7.54 3.71
CA SER A 48 13.11 -6.45 3.91
C SER A 48 12.83 -5.28 2.98
N VAL A 49 12.58 -5.56 1.69
CA VAL A 49 12.26 -4.52 0.70
C VAL A 49 10.93 -3.87 1.03
N LEU A 50 9.94 -4.66 1.47
CA LEU A 50 8.65 -4.16 1.91
C LEU A 50 8.80 -3.22 3.10
N PHE A 51 9.58 -3.61 4.11
CA PHE A 51 9.82 -2.80 5.30
C PHE A 51 10.47 -1.46 4.95
N ASP A 52 11.48 -1.47 4.09
CA ASP A 52 12.15 -0.24 3.65
C ASP A 52 11.19 0.68 2.88
N ALA A 53 10.29 0.11 2.07
CA ALA A 53 9.28 0.87 1.34
C ALA A 53 8.20 1.44 2.27
N LEU A 54 7.72 0.67 3.25
CA LEU A 54 6.77 1.12 4.29
C LEU A 54 7.37 2.21 5.18
N SER A 55 8.67 2.14 5.45
CA SER A 55 9.41 3.12 6.25
C SER A 55 9.61 4.47 5.54
N ASN A 56 9.16 4.60 4.29
CA ASN A 56 9.22 5.85 3.57
C ASN A 56 8.36 6.92 4.26
N GLN A 57 9.01 8.02 4.66
CA GLN A 57 8.36 9.14 5.35
C GLN A 57 7.18 9.74 4.58
N ALA A 58 7.15 9.63 3.25
CA ALA A 58 6.04 10.11 2.42
C ALA A 58 4.73 9.35 2.69
N LEU A 59 4.80 8.10 3.12
CA LEU A 59 3.62 7.33 3.52
C LEU A 59 3.20 7.64 4.96
N ALA A 60 4.13 8.07 5.80
CA ALA A 60 3.92 8.34 7.22
C ALA A 60 3.21 7.18 7.95
N ILE A 61 3.58 5.94 7.60
CA ILE A 61 3.13 4.73 8.29
C ILE A 61 3.75 4.72 9.69
N ARG A 62 2.93 4.45 10.69
CA ARG A 62 3.29 4.48 12.10
C ARG A 62 3.33 3.06 12.67
N GLY A 63 4.10 2.89 13.74
CA GLY A 63 4.17 1.62 14.47
C GLY A 63 4.97 0.53 13.75
N LEU A 64 5.81 0.88 12.78
CA LEU A 64 6.68 -0.10 12.11
C LEU A 64 7.70 -0.67 13.08
N GLN A 65 7.77 -2.00 13.14
CA GLN A 65 8.71 -2.79 13.92
C GLN A 65 9.44 -3.73 12.97
N ARG A 66 10.78 -3.65 12.94
CA ARG A 66 11.59 -4.46 12.01
C ARG A 66 11.38 -5.96 12.21
N ASP A 67 11.17 -6.40 13.45
CA ASP A 67 10.93 -7.82 13.78
C ASP A 67 9.59 -8.32 13.20
N ASN A 68 8.66 -7.42 12.88
CA ASN A 68 7.36 -7.76 12.31
C ASN A 68 7.35 -7.71 10.76
N SER A 69 8.50 -7.56 10.10
CA SER A 69 8.56 -7.45 8.64
C SER A 69 7.88 -8.62 7.90
N GLU A 70 8.05 -9.84 8.40
CA GLU A 70 7.38 -11.02 7.82
C GLU A 70 5.85 -11.01 8.04
N TRP A 71 5.39 -10.44 9.16
CA TRP A 71 3.97 -10.28 9.44
C TRP A 71 3.34 -9.25 8.52
N TYR A 72 4.04 -8.13 8.26
CA TYR A 72 3.59 -7.13 7.30
C TYR A 72 3.44 -7.71 5.90
N LEU A 73 4.41 -8.50 5.44
CA LEU A 73 4.33 -9.13 4.12
C LEU A 73 3.09 -10.02 3.99
N LYS A 74 2.89 -10.94 4.93
CA LYS A 74 1.75 -11.86 4.89
C LYS A 74 0.41 -11.14 4.99
N GLN A 75 0.30 -10.17 5.90
CA GLN A 75 -0.93 -9.41 6.09
C GLN A 75 -1.27 -8.59 4.85
N LEU A 76 -0.32 -7.81 4.33
CA LEU A 76 -0.56 -6.94 3.17
C LEU A 76 -0.77 -7.72 1.85
N GLN A 77 -0.14 -8.90 1.69
CA GLN A 77 -0.47 -9.80 0.58
C GLN A 77 -1.92 -10.31 0.69
N SER A 78 -2.36 -10.68 1.90
CA SER A 78 -3.75 -11.08 2.14
C SER A 78 -4.73 -9.93 1.88
N ASP A 79 -4.42 -8.72 2.34
CA ASP A 79 -5.25 -7.54 2.14
C ASP A 79 -5.38 -7.21 0.63
N LYS A 80 -4.27 -7.28 -0.12
CA LYS A 80 -4.28 -7.08 -1.58
C LYS A 80 -5.13 -8.15 -2.29
N GLN A 81 -5.04 -9.40 -1.86
CA GLN A 81 -5.85 -10.50 -2.42
C GLN A 81 -7.35 -10.29 -2.13
N GLN A 82 -7.71 -9.95 -0.90
CA GLN A 82 -9.11 -9.70 -0.52
C GLN A 82 -9.71 -8.51 -1.29
N LYS A 83 -8.90 -7.47 -1.51
CA LYS A 83 -9.28 -6.32 -2.33
C LYS A 83 -9.63 -6.74 -3.76
N LEU A 84 -8.78 -7.58 -4.36
CA LEU A 84 -9.01 -8.15 -5.70
C LEU A 84 -10.29 -8.98 -5.76
N GLU A 85 -10.54 -9.83 -4.75
CA GLU A 85 -11.76 -10.64 -4.65
C GLU A 85 -13.03 -9.79 -4.48
N SER A 86 -12.90 -8.60 -3.87
CA SER A 86 -13.98 -7.62 -3.74
C SER A 86 -14.27 -6.85 -5.03
N GLY A 87 -13.56 -7.16 -6.13
CA GLY A 87 -13.70 -6.49 -7.42
C GLY A 87 -12.93 -5.17 -7.54
N LEU A 88 -12.15 -4.80 -6.52
CA LEU A 88 -11.27 -3.63 -6.56
C LEU A 88 -9.87 -4.05 -7.02
N SER A 89 -9.33 -3.36 -8.01
CA SER A 89 -7.98 -3.65 -8.52
C SER A 89 -7.06 -2.45 -8.31
N GLY A 90 -5.78 -2.73 -8.03
CA GLY A 90 -4.75 -1.73 -7.82
C GLY A 90 -3.99 -1.89 -6.50
N PRO A 91 -2.97 -1.05 -6.28
CA PRO A 91 -2.15 -1.14 -5.08
C PRO A 91 -2.96 -0.78 -3.82
N LEU A 92 -2.43 -1.20 -2.67
CA LEU A 92 -2.96 -0.79 -1.38
C LEU A 92 -2.69 0.70 -1.15
N GLN A 93 -3.74 1.43 -0.78
CA GLN A 93 -3.68 2.82 -0.39
C GLN A 93 -3.07 2.96 1.00
N LYS A 94 -2.64 4.17 1.35
CA LYS A 94 -1.98 4.46 2.62
C LYS A 94 -2.79 3.99 3.84
N GLU A 95 -4.10 4.19 3.82
CA GLU A 95 -5.00 3.81 4.90
C GLU A 95 -5.07 2.28 5.04
N GLU A 96 -5.12 1.57 3.92
CA GLU A 96 -5.09 0.10 3.88
C GLU A 96 -3.73 -0.43 4.38
N LEU A 97 -2.63 0.22 4.00
CA LEU A 97 -1.28 -0.12 4.48
C LEU A 97 -1.13 0.08 5.99
N GLN A 98 -1.65 1.20 6.53
CA GLN A 98 -1.62 1.45 7.97
C GLN A 98 -2.45 0.41 8.73
N ALA A 99 -3.66 0.10 8.24
CA ALA A 99 -4.53 -0.91 8.85
C ALA A 99 -3.86 -2.30 8.86
N GLY A 100 -3.23 -2.71 7.76
CA GLY A 100 -2.50 -3.97 7.67
C GLY A 100 -1.29 -4.01 8.61
N VAL A 101 -0.54 -2.91 8.74
CA VAL A 101 0.57 -2.82 9.70
C VAL A 101 0.08 -2.93 11.15
N ASP A 102 -1.02 -2.27 11.49
CA ASP A 102 -1.60 -2.33 12.84
C ASP A 102 -2.13 -3.74 13.16
N ALA A 103 -2.78 -4.39 12.19
CA ALA A 103 -3.24 -5.77 12.31
C ALA A 103 -2.07 -6.75 12.50
N ALA A 104 -1.04 -6.64 11.67
CA ALA A 104 0.17 -7.45 11.76
C ALA A 104 0.88 -7.29 13.11
N ASN A 105 0.99 -6.07 13.62
CA ASN A 105 1.54 -5.79 14.95
C ASN A 105 0.69 -6.43 16.05
N GLY A 106 -0.63 -6.32 15.96
CA GLY A 106 -1.56 -6.96 16.91
C GLY A 106 -1.39 -8.48 16.95
N LEU A 107 -1.29 -9.11 15.77
CA LEU A 107 -1.07 -10.55 15.64
C LEU A 107 0.28 -10.99 16.21
N ALA A 108 1.36 -10.27 15.89
CA ALA A 108 2.69 -10.57 16.41
C ALA A 108 2.71 -10.50 17.95
N GLN A 109 2.10 -9.47 18.54
CA GLN A 109 2.00 -9.32 19.99
C GLN A 109 1.14 -10.41 20.64
N GLN A 110 0.03 -10.81 20.02
CA GLN A 110 -0.80 -11.91 20.50
C GLN A 110 -0.02 -13.22 20.52
N LEU A 111 0.71 -13.52 19.45
CA LEU A 111 1.51 -14.75 19.39
C LEU A 111 2.61 -14.76 20.45
N GLN A 112 3.26 -13.61 20.70
CA GLN A 112 4.27 -13.50 21.74
C GLN A 112 3.68 -13.78 23.13
N ARG A 113 2.54 -13.17 23.47
CA ARG A 113 1.87 -13.43 24.76
C ARG A 113 1.47 -14.90 24.94
N SER A 114 1.02 -15.55 23.88
CA SER A 114 0.64 -16.97 23.92
C SER A 114 1.83 -17.93 24.07
N LYS A 115 3.04 -17.51 23.70
CA LYS A 115 4.27 -18.31 23.90
C LYS A 115 4.84 -18.18 25.32
N GLU A 116 4.43 -17.15 26.04
CA GLU A 116 4.89 -16.83 27.39
C GLU A 116 3.91 -17.31 28.49
N SER A 117 2.72 -17.81 28.11
CA SER A 117 1.69 -18.37 29.02
C SER A 117 1.77 -19.90 29.08
#